data_AF-A0A8C8K1F2-F1
#
_entry.id   AF-A0A8C8K1F2-F1
#
_cell.length_a   1.000
_cell.length_b   1.000
_cell.length_c   1.000
_cell.angle_alpha   90.00
_cell.angle_beta   90.00
_cell.angle_gamma   90.00
#
_symmetry.space_group_name_H-M   'P 1'
#
loop_
_entity.id
_entity.type
_entity.pdbx_description
1 polymer ?
#
loop_
_entity_poly.entity_id
_entity_poly.type
_entity_poly.pdbx_seq_one_letter_code
_entity_poly.pdbx_strand_id
1 'polypeptide(L)'
;MQCKVLLCLYFLTIIKHVSPTEVWVRPHTSALLPCSISVPPVGDSLLGISWTFNGSHIASFGTTDDNHVDKGFSWDTSLFVNGTFSLTVLNATLDQQGVYECQVRYNVSELHSSNVTLDIKVPPTLSIPSTMVVLDVKSELQCIAEGFSPPLVYFSWTRAGEVVQLEQAVTAVDHTPEGTYWAVNVLKFIPLVDDQNVIYGCVVTHAALDKLLSLEFQLSFVYLPTVTLSAMPLPSRDSPLTLSCDIEGFYPEDVSVSWLQNGTELPAPLLSESGPDGTFRTRRYYTLSPEQRELAGEVECVVHLPSITEPVVTSAALADIDPIIETQTALTKSAKASVSLMCISLVLVFLLCFGFSWRRRDEKQKFLNVSGIILPPRVIVGQKGRVTISVEGRRVDRVQTTWFLNDTPISDTSHTVSEKCPLLLSGGDVGYYKLHTQGPLHSTGDSSKQRLLSSLSFIPLISIHKGAVFKCQVSYVGKDQVVVERVSDKFTILAPPKVSEIQLTEAGDDSSVVTLTTQALCFHPDIITFRWFCQGGELSPVASQALSAPRPDTQGFFSAMSQCKLPRAELEHGGTKVWVSVHHIALKHPITRETRGPESKSTALQAYR
;
A
#
# COMPACT_ATOMS: atom_id res chain seq x y z
N MET A 1 -20.37 -54.49 70.16
CA MET A 1 -21.18 -53.67 69.22
C MET A 1 -20.49 -53.67 67.85
N GLN A 2 -20.77 -54.66 66.99
CA GLN A 2 -20.12 -54.80 65.66
C GLN A 2 -21.14 -55.28 64.60
N CYS A 3 -22.26 -54.56 64.44
CA CYS A 3 -23.30 -54.97 63.49
C CYS A 3 -24.07 -53.80 62.83
N LYS A 4 -23.42 -52.62 62.70
CA LYS A 4 -24.03 -51.43 62.08
C LYS A 4 -23.18 -50.70 61.02
N VAL A 5 -21.92 -51.10 60.80
CA VAL A 5 -21.03 -50.41 59.84
C VAL A 5 -20.99 -51.09 58.46
N LEU A 6 -21.11 -52.42 58.38
CA LEU A 6 -21.12 -53.13 57.09
C LEU A 6 -22.36 -52.81 56.22
N LEU A 7 -23.50 -52.45 56.81
CA LEU A 7 -24.73 -52.20 56.06
C LEU A 7 -24.68 -50.89 55.23
N CYS A 8 -23.94 -49.87 55.68
CA CYS A 8 -23.79 -48.62 54.93
C CYS A 8 -22.86 -48.75 53.72
N LEU A 9 -21.84 -49.63 53.80
CA LEU A 9 -20.93 -49.85 52.67
C LEU A 9 -21.57 -50.65 51.53
N TYR A 10 -22.53 -51.53 51.82
CA TYR A 10 -23.26 -52.28 50.79
C TYR A 10 -24.29 -51.45 50.02
N PHE A 11 -24.84 -50.40 50.65
CA PHE A 11 -25.74 -49.46 49.96
C PHE A 11 -25.01 -48.36 49.17
N LEU A 12 -23.75 -48.04 49.52
CA LEU A 12 -22.94 -47.08 48.75
C LEU A 12 -22.35 -47.68 47.45
N THR A 13 -22.41 -49.00 47.25
CA THR A 13 -22.01 -49.67 46.00
C THR A 13 -23.12 -49.76 44.95
N ILE A 14 -24.29 -49.17 45.18
CA ILE A 14 -25.39 -49.06 44.19
C ILE A 14 -25.71 -47.59 43.90
N ILE A 15 -24.66 -46.79 43.69
CA ILE A 15 -24.74 -45.67 42.75
C ILE A 15 -23.99 -46.14 41.50
N LYS A 16 -24.72 -46.79 40.57
CA LYS A 16 -24.25 -46.80 39.19
C LYS A 16 -24.16 -45.33 38.78
N HIS A 17 -22.94 -44.84 38.60
CA HIS A 17 -22.72 -43.64 37.80
C HIS A 17 -23.28 -43.98 36.41
N VAL A 18 -24.51 -43.55 36.14
CA VAL A 18 -25.07 -43.56 34.79
C VAL A 18 -24.33 -42.47 34.05
N SER A 19 -23.21 -42.84 33.42
CA SER A 19 -22.60 -42.00 32.40
C SER A 19 -23.66 -41.76 31.33
N PRO A 20 -24.05 -40.51 31.03
CA PRO A 20 -24.95 -40.25 29.92
C PRO A 20 -24.31 -40.82 28.64
N THR A 21 -25.13 -41.39 27.76
CA THR A 21 -24.59 -41.94 26.51
C THR A 21 -24.41 -40.79 25.53
N GLU A 22 -23.17 -40.51 25.13
CA GLU A 22 -22.85 -39.43 24.18
C GLU A 22 -22.89 -39.96 22.74
N VAL A 23 -23.75 -39.38 21.90
CA VAL A 23 -23.91 -39.74 20.49
C VAL A 23 -23.47 -38.56 19.62
N TRP A 24 -22.48 -38.82 18.77
CA TRP A 24 -21.89 -37.81 17.90
C TRP A 24 -22.33 -38.00 16.46
N VAL A 25 -22.85 -36.95 15.82
CA VAL A 25 -23.34 -37.02 14.44
C VAL A 25 -22.88 -35.80 13.62
N ARG A 26 -22.80 -35.95 12.30
CA ARG A 26 -22.57 -34.81 11.39
C ARG A 26 -23.91 -34.14 11.05
N PRO A 27 -23.95 -32.82 10.80
CA PRO A 27 -25.18 -32.16 10.36
C PRO A 27 -25.77 -32.85 9.13
N HIS A 28 -27.10 -32.89 9.06
CA HIS A 28 -27.89 -33.51 7.99
C HIS A 28 -27.72 -35.04 7.84
N THR A 29 -27.17 -35.72 8.84
CA THR A 29 -27.14 -37.20 8.89
C THR A 29 -28.02 -37.73 10.02
N SER A 30 -28.31 -39.04 10.00
CA SER A 30 -29.17 -39.66 11.02
C SER A 30 -28.37 -40.16 12.22
N ALA A 31 -28.90 -39.95 13.43
CA ALA A 31 -28.32 -40.43 14.68
C ALA A 31 -29.25 -41.47 15.34
N LEU A 32 -28.70 -42.55 15.87
CA LEU A 32 -29.43 -43.51 16.70
C LEU A 32 -29.16 -43.24 18.17
N LEU A 33 -30.20 -42.86 18.93
CA LEU A 33 -30.18 -42.69 20.37
C LEU A 33 -30.52 -44.03 21.03
N PRO A 34 -29.56 -44.72 21.67
CA PRO A 34 -29.78 -46.06 22.18
C PRO A 34 -30.64 -46.03 23.45
N CYS A 35 -31.68 -46.87 23.48
CA CYS A 35 -32.40 -47.19 24.71
C CYS A 35 -32.78 -48.67 24.69
N SER A 36 -32.33 -49.44 25.69
CA SER A 36 -32.56 -50.89 25.74
C SER A 36 -32.57 -51.40 27.18
N ILE A 37 -33.52 -52.26 27.51
CA ILE A 37 -33.66 -52.93 28.81
C ILE A 37 -33.91 -54.42 28.59
N SER A 38 -33.31 -55.25 29.44
CA SER A 38 -33.58 -56.69 29.48
C SER A 38 -34.96 -56.96 30.12
N VAL A 39 -36.01 -56.94 29.31
CA VAL A 39 -37.39 -57.21 29.76
C VAL A 39 -37.65 -58.73 29.77
N PRO A 40 -38.26 -59.32 30.82
CA PRO A 40 -38.83 -60.66 30.72
C PRO A 40 -40.03 -60.67 29.75
N PRO A 41 -40.39 -61.81 29.14
CA PRO A 41 -41.49 -61.87 28.17
C PRO A 41 -42.84 -61.62 28.85
N VAL A 42 -43.34 -60.39 28.75
CA VAL A 42 -44.61 -59.92 29.32
C VAL A 42 -45.44 -59.29 28.20
N GLY A 43 -46.73 -59.61 28.14
CA GLY A 43 -47.60 -59.22 27.04
C GLY A 43 -47.73 -57.70 26.83
N ASP A 44 -47.81 -57.30 25.56
CA ASP A 44 -47.61 -55.93 25.05
C ASP A 44 -48.61 -54.86 25.55
N SER A 45 -49.61 -55.24 26.35
CA SER A 45 -50.80 -54.42 26.61
C SER A 45 -50.69 -53.43 27.78
N LEU A 46 -49.53 -53.30 28.43
CA LEU A 46 -49.32 -52.42 29.61
C LEU A 46 -47.99 -51.65 29.60
N LEU A 47 -47.26 -51.69 28.48
CA LEU A 47 -45.97 -51.03 28.32
C LEU A 47 -46.17 -49.60 27.80
N GLY A 48 -45.49 -48.63 28.42
CA GLY A 48 -45.43 -47.24 27.97
C GLY A 48 -43.99 -46.81 27.75
N ILE A 49 -43.70 -46.21 26.60
CA ILE A 49 -42.39 -45.64 26.26
C ILE A 49 -42.58 -44.18 25.87
N SER A 50 -41.74 -43.31 26.40
CA SER A 50 -41.66 -41.91 25.95
C SER A 50 -40.23 -41.44 25.83
N TRP A 51 -39.93 -40.78 24.72
CA TRP A 51 -38.74 -39.95 24.58
C TRP A 51 -39.11 -38.48 24.79
N THR A 52 -38.32 -37.78 25.60
CA THR A 52 -38.45 -36.35 25.85
C THR A 52 -37.19 -35.59 25.44
N PHE A 53 -37.39 -34.39 24.89
CA PHE A 53 -36.32 -33.44 24.54
C PHE A 53 -36.76 -32.03 24.93
N ASN A 54 -35.89 -31.29 25.62
CA ASN A 54 -36.18 -29.94 26.11
C ASN A 54 -37.52 -29.82 26.88
N GLY A 55 -37.90 -30.86 27.62
CA GLY A 55 -39.16 -30.93 28.39
C GLY A 55 -40.42 -31.27 27.58
N SER A 56 -40.35 -31.47 26.26
CA SER A 56 -41.46 -31.91 25.41
C SER A 56 -41.36 -33.40 25.08
N HIS A 57 -42.50 -34.08 24.94
CA HIS A 57 -42.56 -35.45 24.43
C HIS A 57 -42.43 -35.43 22.89
N ILE A 58 -41.38 -36.08 22.37
CA ILE A 58 -41.09 -36.15 20.92
C ILE A 58 -41.48 -37.48 20.28
N ALA A 59 -41.59 -38.54 21.09
CA ALA A 59 -42.13 -39.83 20.67
C ALA A 59 -42.78 -40.53 21.88
N SER A 60 -43.96 -41.12 21.67
CA SER A 60 -44.72 -41.86 22.67
C SER A 60 -45.35 -43.13 22.08
N PHE A 61 -45.35 -44.20 22.86
CA PHE A 61 -46.00 -45.46 22.52
C PHE A 61 -46.57 -46.10 23.79
N GLY A 62 -47.86 -46.44 23.80
CA GLY A 62 -48.48 -47.10 24.96
C GLY A 62 -49.99 -46.88 25.06
N THR A 63 -50.57 -47.22 26.21
CA THR A 63 -52.03 -47.23 26.42
C THR A 63 -52.63 -45.94 26.98
N THR A 64 -51.82 -44.96 27.40
CA THR A 64 -52.29 -43.70 28.01
C THR A 64 -52.17 -42.48 27.12
N ASP A 65 -51.28 -42.54 26.13
CA ASP A 65 -50.94 -41.44 25.22
C ASP A 65 -51.06 -41.97 23.79
N ASP A 66 -51.56 -41.15 22.86
CA ASP A 66 -51.61 -41.55 21.45
C ASP A 66 -50.20 -41.93 20.95
N ASN A 67 -50.14 -42.94 20.09
CA ASN A 67 -48.90 -43.34 19.42
C ASN A 67 -48.44 -42.20 18.50
N HIS A 68 -47.48 -41.42 18.97
CA HIS A 68 -47.03 -40.18 18.35
C HIS A 68 -45.53 -40.20 18.13
N VAL A 69 -45.09 -39.62 17.01
CA VAL A 69 -43.68 -39.39 16.71
C VAL A 69 -43.59 -38.06 15.97
N ASP A 70 -42.80 -37.13 16.50
CA ASP A 70 -42.58 -35.84 15.87
C ASP A 70 -41.88 -35.97 14.51
N LYS A 71 -42.17 -35.02 13.61
CA LYS A 71 -41.53 -34.95 12.30
C LYS A 71 -40.02 -34.80 12.47
N GLY A 72 -39.25 -35.67 11.83
CA GLY A 72 -37.79 -35.72 11.97
C GLY A 72 -37.30 -36.83 12.91
N PHE A 73 -38.20 -37.59 13.56
CA PHE A 73 -37.83 -38.76 14.34
C PHE A 73 -38.46 -40.03 13.77
N SER A 74 -37.87 -41.19 14.07
CA SER A 74 -38.43 -42.51 13.76
C SER A 74 -37.89 -43.57 14.71
N TRP A 75 -38.65 -44.65 14.91
CA TRP A 75 -38.23 -45.83 15.67
C TRP A 75 -38.83 -47.09 15.05
N ASP A 76 -38.20 -48.23 15.29
CA ASP A 76 -38.71 -49.53 14.85
C ASP A 76 -39.47 -50.21 15.98
N THR A 77 -40.81 -50.10 15.94
CA THR A 77 -41.70 -50.69 16.94
C THR A 77 -41.66 -52.23 16.94
N SER A 78 -41.13 -52.88 15.89
CA SER A 78 -40.97 -54.33 15.86
C SER A 78 -39.87 -54.82 16.81
N LEU A 79 -38.95 -53.95 17.22
CA LEU A 79 -37.87 -54.26 18.16
C LEU A 79 -38.28 -54.14 19.63
N PHE A 80 -39.48 -53.62 19.92
CA PHE A 80 -39.97 -53.38 21.27
C PHE A 80 -40.16 -54.68 22.05
N VAL A 81 -40.56 -55.76 21.37
CA VAL A 81 -40.67 -57.12 21.95
C VAL A 81 -39.31 -57.68 22.42
N ASN A 82 -38.21 -57.15 21.89
CA ASN A 82 -36.84 -57.49 22.28
C ASN A 82 -36.27 -56.52 23.33
N GLY A 83 -37.09 -55.63 23.91
CA GLY A 83 -36.68 -54.65 24.90
C GLY A 83 -35.82 -53.51 24.36
N THR A 84 -35.84 -53.26 23.05
CA THR A 84 -35.07 -52.19 22.38
C THR A 84 -36.01 -51.07 21.94
N PHE A 85 -35.78 -49.86 22.45
CA PHE A 85 -36.64 -48.68 22.33
C PHE A 85 -35.89 -47.46 21.76
N SER A 86 -34.83 -47.72 20.99
CA SER A 86 -33.93 -46.71 20.44
C SER A 86 -34.63 -45.79 19.44
N LEU A 87 -34.40 -44.48 19.57
CA LEU A 87 -34.97 -43.46 18.69
C LEU A 87 -33.94 -43.05 17.63
N THR A 88 -34.36 -42.94 16.38
CA THR A 88 -33.54 -42.40 15.29
C THR A 88 -33.94 -40.96 15.01
N VAL A 89 -32.99 -40.03 15.17
CA VAL A 89 -33.10 -38.66 14.67
C VAL A 89 -32.75 -38.68 13.18
N LEU A 90 -33.61 -38.12 12.34
CA LEU A 90 -33.48 -38.07 10.89
C LEU A 90 -33.05 -36.66 10.46
N ASN A 91 -32.00 -36.55 9.65
CA ASN A 91 -31.50 -35.26 9.13
C ASN A 91 -31.18 -34.27 10.26
N ALA A 92 -30.28 -34.64 11.17
CA ALA A 92 -30.03 -33.90 12.41
C ALA A 92 -29.56 -32.45 12.18
N THR A 93 -30.16 -31.51 12.91
CA THR A 93 -29.91 -30.06 12.84
C THR A 93 -29.46 -29.49 14.19
N LEU A 94 -28.70 -28.39 14.20
CA LEU A 94 -28.00 -27.87 15.40
C LEU A 94 -28.94 -27.51 16.58
N ASP A 95 -30.20 -27.17 16.31
CA ASP A 95 -31.26 -26.93 17.30
C ASP A 95 -31.72 -28.21 18.04
N GLN A 96 -31.38 -29.38 17.52
CA GLN A 96 -31.64 -30.70 18.11
C GLN A 96 -30.49 -31.16 19.03
N GLN A 97 -29.45 -30.35 19.23
CA GLN A 97 -28.36 -30.68 20.16
C GLN A 97 -28.85 -30.58 21.61
N GLY A 98 -28.49 -31.57 22.44
CA GLY A 98 -28.82 -31.57 23.87
C GLY A 98 -29.13 -32.94 24.44
N VAL A 99 -29.77 -32.95 25.62
CA VAL A 99 -30.09 -34.17 26.37
C VAL A 99 -31.48 -34.67 26.01
N TYR A 100 -31.52 -35.91 25.51
CA TYR A 100 -32.71 -36.70 25.27
C TYR A 100 -32.88 -37.71 26.41
N GLU A 101 -34.08 -37.79 26.99
CA GLU A 101 -34.39 -38.76 28.03
C GLU A 101 -35.34 -39.84 27.49
N CYS A 102 -34.93 -41.10 27.62
CA CYS A 102 -35.78 -42.27 27.36
C CYS A 102 -36.39 -42.73 28.68
N GLN A 103 -37.72 -42.74 28.80
CA GLN A 103 -38.44 -43.32 29.93
C GLN A 103 -39.26 -44.54 29.47
N VAL A 104 -39.08 -45.67 30.16
CA VAL A 104 -39.85 -46.91 29.96
C VAL A 104 -40.63 -47.20 31.23
N ARG A 105 -41.94 -47.36 31.10
CA ARG A 105 -42.90 -47.57 32.19
C ARG A 105 -43.72 -48.83 31.94
N TYR A 106 -44.15 -49.47 33.02
CA TYR A 106 -45.11 -50.58 32.98
C TYR A 106 -46.23 -50.27 33.98
N ASN A 107 -47.45 -50.08 33.46
CA ASN A 107 -48.55 -49.49 34.22
C ASN A 107 -48.11 -48.15 34.88
N VAL A 108 -48.22 -47.99 36.20
CA VAL A 108 -47.83 -46.76 36.93
C VAL A 108 -46.35 -46.74 37.34
N SER A 109 -45.59 -47.82 37.12
CA SER A 109 -44.21 -47.95 37.58
C SER A 109 -43.20 -47.66 36.48
N GLU A 110 -42.25 -46.77 36.75
CA GLU A 110 -41.07 -46.56 35.91
C GLU A 110 -40.13 -47.77 36.03
N LEU A 111 -39.77 -48.37 34.90
CA LEU A 111 -38.85 -49.52 34.83
C LEU A 111 -37.42 -49.09 34.51
N HIS A 112 -37.26 -48.03 33.72
CA HIS A 112 -35.96 -47.54 33.26
C HIS A 112 -36.07 -46.07 32.82
N SER A 113 -35.12 -45.25 33.26
CA SER A 113 -34.83 -43.94 32.64
C SER A 113 -33.35 -43.88 32.28
N SER A 114 -33.04 -43.33 31.10
CA SER A 114 -31.67 -43.06 30.67
C SER A 114 -31.56 -41.84 29.77
N ASN A 115 -30.54 -41.04 30.05
CA ASN A 115 -30.21 -39.84 29.28
C ASN A 115 -29.16 -40.14 28.21
N VAL A 116 -29.42 -39.66 27.00
CA VAL A 116 -28.53 -39.68 25.84
C VAL A 116 -28.27 -38.23 25.43
N THR A 117 -27.01 -37.81 25.41
CA THR A 117 -26.63 -36.49 24.88
C THR A 117 -26.37 -36.65 23.38
N LEU A 118 -27.11 -35.91 22.56
CA LEU A 118 -26.84 -35.78 21.13
C LEU A 118 -26.02 -34.53 20.89
N ASP A 119 -24.83 -34.70 20.33
CA ASP A 119 -23.91 -33.62 19.97
C ASP A 119 -23.61 -33.63 18.46
N ILE A 120 -23.75 -32.46 17.83
CA ILE A 120 -23.62 -32.29 16.39
C ILE A 120 -22.26 -31.67 16.08
N LYS A 121 -21.42 -32.45 15.41
CA LYS A 121 -20.03 -32.13 15.11
C LYS A 121 -19.91 -31.38 13.79
N VAL A 122 -19.49 -30.11 13.87
CA VAL A 122 -19.18 -29.25 12.73
C VAL A 122 -17.72 -28.79 12.85
N PRO A 123 -16.87 -28.98 11.83
CA PRO A 123 -15.45 -28.62 11.89
C PRO A 123 -15.24 -27.10 11.70
N PRO A 124 -14.21 -26.50 12.33
CA PRO A 124 -13.89 -25.09 12.18
C PRO A 124 -13.32 -24.75 10.78
N THR A 125 -13.60 -23.53 10.35
CA THR A 125 -12.83 -22.83 9.29
C THR A 125 -11.87 -21.84 9.95
N LEU A 126 -10.62 -21.75 9.49
CA LEU A 126 -9.61 -20.84 10.04
C LEU A 126 -9.42 -19.60 9.16
N SER A 127 -9.20 -18.44 9.79
CA SER A 127 -8.76 -17.22 9.11
C SER A 127 -7.72 -16.45 9.93
N ILE A 128 -6.82 -15.76 9.22
CA ILE A 128 -5.87 -14.79 9.80
C ILE A 128 -6.24 -13.42 9.22
N PRO A 129 -6.91 -12.52 9.98
CA PRO A 129 -7.42 -11.26 9.44
C PRO A 129 -6.31 -10.24 9.10
N SER A 130 -5.14 -10.35 9.72
CA SER A 130 -3.95 -9.56 9.38
C SER A 130 -2.68 -10.34 9.69
N THR A 131 -1.71 -10.28 8.78
CA THR A 131 -0.33 -10.77 8.98
C THR A 131 0.66 -9.62 9.19
N MET A 132 0.18 -8.38 9.32
CA MET A 132 1.02 -7.19 9.49
C MET A 132 1.61 -7.11 10.89
N VAL A 133 2.93 -6.90 10.97
CA VAL A 133 3.67 -6.74 12.23
C VAL A 133 4.68 -5.59 12.11
N VAL A 134 5.00 -4.93 13.22
CA VAL A 134 5.98 -3.83 13.24
C VAL A 134 7.31 -4.37 13.77
N LEU A 135 8.39 -4.24 12.98
CA LEU A 135 9.72 -4.78 13.33
C LEU A 135 10.21 -4.22 14.68
N ASP A 136 10.81 -5.08 15.51
CA ASP A 136 11.33 -4.77 16.85
C ASP A 136 10.29 -4.19 17.85
N VAL A 137 9.01 -4.16 17.49
CA VAL A 137 7.91 -3.67 18.33
C VAL A 137 6.94 -4.82 18.63
N LYS A 138 6.52 -4.90 19.90
CA LYS A 138 5.56 -5.92 20.35
C LYS A 138 4.29 -5.87 19.49
N SER A 139 4.09 -6.92 18.71
CA SER A 139 3.01 -7.08 17.73
C SER A 139 2.08 -8.21 18.16
N GLU A 140 0.84 -8.18 17.66
CA GLU A 140 -0.21 -9.17 18.00
C GLU A 140 -0.84 -9.74 16.74
N LEU A 141 -0.80 -11.07 16.60
CA LEU A 141 -1.46 -11.80 15.51
C LEU A 141 -2.70 -12.50 16.05
N GLN A 142 -3.76 -12.52 15.24
CA GLN A 142 -5.02 -13.18 15.59
C GLN A 142 -5.25 -14.38 14.67
N CYS A 143 -5.69 -15.49 15.24
CA CYS A 143 -6.23 -16.62 14.50
C CYS A 143 -7.67 -16.85 14.94
N ILE A 144 -8.58 -16.80 13.98
CA ILE A 144 -10.02 -16.97 14.19
C ILE A 144 -10.41 -18.37 13.69
N ALA A 145 -11.13 -19.12 14.53
CA ALA A 145 -11.84 -20.32 14.14
C ALA A 145 -13.34 -20.02 14.13
N GLU A 146 -14.04 -20.33 13.04
CA GLU A 146 -15.46 -20.03 12.84
C GLU A 146 -16.25 -21.28 12.42
N GLY A 147 -17.56 -21.29 12.68
CA GLY A 147 -18.50 -22.29 12.16
C GLY A 147 -18.44 -23.65 12.83
N PHE A 148 -17.81 -23.79 14.00
CA PHE A 148 -17.60 -25.10 14.64
C PHE A 148 -18.64 -25.46 15.70
N SER A 149 -18.77 -26.74 16.03
CA SER A 149 -19.51 -27.26 17.20
C SER A 149 -18.98 -28.65 17.55
N PRO A 150 -18.74 -29.03 18.82
CA PRO A 150 -19.06 -28.35 20.09
C PRO A 150 -18.16 -27.12 20.40
N PRO A 151 -18.48 -26.28 21.42
CA PRO A 151 -17.81 -24.99 21.68
C PRO A 151 -16.38 -25.04 22.22
N LEU A 152 -15.87 -26.23 22.56
CA LEU A 152 -14.51 -26.40 23.06
C LEU A 152 -13.54 -26.63 21.91
N VAL A 153 -12.62 -25.69 21.72
CA VAL A 153 -11.58 -25.71 20.69
C VAL A 153 -10.23 -25.40 21.32
N TYR A 154 -9.14 -25.93 20.76
CA TYR A 154 -7.80 -25.67 21.23
C TYR A 154 -6.96 -25.03 20.13
N PHE A 155 -6.15 -24.04 20.50
CA PHE A 155 -5.24 -23.32 19.62
C PHE A 155 -3.79 -23.51 20.06
N SER A 156 -2.89 -23.61 19.10
CA SER A 156 -1.45 -23.53 19.29
C SER A 156 -0.82 -22.76 18.13
N TRP A 157 0.37 -22.19 18.34
CA TRP A 157 1.09 -21.45 17.30
C TRP A 157 2.45 -22.08 17.03
N THR A 158 2.81 -22.13 15.75
CA THR A 158 4.10 -22.63 15.28
C THR A 158 4.90 -21.56 14.54
N ARG A 159 6.23 -21.61 14.66
CA ARG A 159 7.21 -20.81 13.94
C ARG A 159 8.24 -21.76 13.35
N ALA A 160 8.43 -21.75 12.04
CA ALA A 160 9.28 -22.72 11.33
C ALA A 160 8.96 -24.21 11.65
N GLY A 161 7.69 -24.50 11.98
CA GLY A 161 7.23 -25.84 12.41
C GLY A 161 7.41 -26.17 13.90
N GLU A 162 8.12 -25.35 14.68
CA GLU A 162 8.26 -25.53 16.13
C GLU A 162 7.16 -24.79 16.89
N VAL A 163 6.62 -25.39 17.96
CA VAL A 163 5.54 -24.80 18.77
C VAL A 163 6.08 -23.65 19.64
N VAL A 164 5.63 -22.42 19.38
CA VAL A 164 6.00 -21.20 20.12
C VAL A 164 4.97 -20.80 21.17
N GLN A 165 3.70 -21.21 21.00
CA GLN A 165 2.65 -21.06 22.01
C GLN A 165 1.98 -22.41 22.18
N LEU A 166 2.09 -22.95 23.40
CA LEU A 166 1.49 -24.21 23.83
C LEU A 166 -0.02 -24.22 23.61
N GLU A 167 -0.57 -25.42 23.49
CA GLU A 167 -2.00 -25.65 23.27
C GLU A 167 -2.85 -25.03 24.41
N GLN A 168 -3.75 -24.13 24.02
CA GLN A 168 -4.65 -23.41 24.92
C GLN A 168 -6.09 -23.74 24.56
N ALA A 169 -6.83 -24.26 25.54
CA ALA A 169 -8.27 -24.39 25.45
C ALA A 169 -8.92 -23.01 25.42
N VAL A 170 -9.71 -22.73 24.39
CA VAL A 170 -10.52 -21.51 24.27
C VAL A 170 -11.98 -21.95 24.18
N THR A 171 -12.78 -21.57 25.18
CA THR A 171 -14.24 -21.68 25.07
C THR A 171 -14.72 -20.62 24.10
N ALA A 172 -15.56 -21.00 23.15
CA ALA A 172 -16.16 -20.06 22.20
C ALA A 172 -16.85 -18.86 22.87
N VAL A 173 -16.77 -17.69 22.21
CA VAL A 173 -17.20 -16.41 22.79
C VAL A 173 -18.71 -16.21 22.66
N ASP A 174 -19.26 -16.44 21.47
CA ASP A 174 -20.70 -16.32 21.17
C ASP A 174 -21.17 -17.40 20.19
N HIS A 175 -22.49 -17.59 20.13
CA HIS A 175 -23.15 -18.38 19.09
C HIS A 175 -23.36 -17.55 17.82
N THR A 176 -23.16 -18.15 16.65
CA THR A 176 -23.64 -17.59 15.38
C THR A 176 -25.16 -17.80 15.25
N PRO A 177 -25.86 -17.06 14.35
CA PRO A 177 -27.29 -17.27 14.11
C PRO A 177 -27.68 -18.69 13.65
N GLU A 178 -26.70 -19.45 13.17
CA GLU A 178 -26.88 -20.83 12.69
C GLU A 178 -26.69 -21.89 13.80
N GLY A 179 -26.37 -21.46 15.03
CA GLY A 179 -26.15 -22.35 16.18
C GLY A 179 -24.72 -22.88 16.32
N THR A 180 -23.80 -22.49 15.43
CA THR A 180 -22.37 -22.80 15.54
C THR A 180 -21.62 -21.77 16.40
N TYR A 181 -20.34 -22.01 16.63
CA TYR A 181 -19.47 -21.23 17.50
C TYR A 181 -18.29 -20.62 16.75
N TRP A 182 -17.70 -19.58 17.35
CA TRP A 182 -16.43 -18.99 16.92
C TRP A 182 -15.53 -18.68 18.12
N ALA A 183 -14.22 -18.65 17.88
CA ALA A 183 -13.21 -18.37 18.88
C ALA A 183 -11.98 -17.69 18.25
N VAL A 184 -11.27 -16.90 19.04
CA VAL A 184 -10.03 -16.23 18.63
C VAL A 184 -8.91 -16.58 19.60
N ASN A 185 -7.73 -16.88 19.06
CA ASN A 185 -6.49 -16.90 19.84
C ASN A 185 -5.54 -15.80 19.34
N VAL A 186 -4.79 -15.21 20.29
CA VAL A 186 -3.89 -14.09 20.02
C VAL A 186 -2.46 -14.47 20.41
N LEU A 187 -1.55 -14.45 19.43
CA LEU A 187 -0.11 -14.57 19.64
C LEU A 187 0.51 -13.18 19.82
N LYS A 188 1.19 -12.95 20.93
CA LYS A 188 1.87 -11.68 21.23
C LYS A 188 3.38 -11.91 21.29
N PHE A 189 4.14 -11.29 20.40
CA PHE A 189 5.60 -11.46 20.31
C PHE A 189 6.27 -10.18 19.79
N ILE A 190 7.61 -10.16 19.79
CA ILE A 190 8.39 -9.11 19.14
C ILE A 190 8.97 -9.74 17.87
N PRO A 191 8.60 -9.27 16.67
CA PRO A 191 9.10 -9.81 15.41
C PRO A 191 10.52 -9.27 15.14
N LEU A 192 11.41 -10.16 14.74
CA LEU A 192 12.83 -9.86 14.47
C LEU A 192 13.13 -9.98 12.97
N VAL A 193 14.31 -9.51 12.55
CA VAL A 193 14.79 -9.68 11.16
C VAL A 193 14.88 -11.17 10.77
N ASP A 194 15.21 -12.04 11.73
CA ASP A 194 15.24 -13.50 11.55
C ASP A 194 13.86 -14.13 11.29
N ASP A 195 12.76 -13.40 11.51
CA ASP A 195 11.40 -13.86 11.18
C ASP A 195 11.02 -13.58 9.71
N GLN A 196 11.88 -12.90 8.95
CA GLN A 196 11.66 -12.69 7.52
C GLN A 196 11.74 -14.01 6.74
N ASN A 197 10.71 -14.28 5.93
CA ASN A 197 10.50 -15.53 5.19
C ASN A 197 10.22 -16.77 6.08
N VAL A 198 10.15 -16.63 7.41
CA VAL A 198 9.74 -17.71 8.30
C VAL A 198 8.23 -17.96 8.14
N ILE A 199 7.87 -19.25 8.07
CA ILE A 199 6.47 -19.67 8.05
C ILE A 199 5.96 -19.74 9.48
N TYR A 200 4.88 -18.98 9.74
CA TYR A 200 4.08 -19.07 10.94
C TYR A 200 2.86 -19.93 10.67
N GLY A 201 2.40 -20.68 11.67
CA GLY A 201 1.22 -21.51 11.55
C GLY A 201 0.30 -21.33 12.76
N CYS A 202 -0.99 -21.10 12.51
CA CYS A 202 -2.01 -21.34 13.51
C CYS A 202 -2.44 -22.81 13.39
N VAL A 203 -2.41 -23.55 14.50
CA VAL A 203 -2.79 -24.96 14.57
C VAL A 203 -3.95 -25.13 15.54
N VAL A 204 -5.03 -25.72 15.05
CA VAL A 204 -6.28 -25.92 15.80
C VAL A 204 -6.62 -27.39 15.92
N THR A 205 -6.98 -27.81 17.14
CA THR A 205 -7.55 -29.13 17.43
C THR A 205 -8.99 -28.98 17.92
N HIS A 206 -9.87 -29.87 17.47
CA HIS A 206 -11.31 -29.79 17.73
C HIS A 206 -11.98 -31.15 17.61
N ALA A 207 -13.07 -31.38 18.36
CA ALA A 207 -13.72 -32.69 18.45
C ALA A 207 -14.37 -33.19 17.13
N ALA A 208 -14.58 -32.31 16.14
CA ALA A 208 -15.11 -32.64 14.81
C ALA A 208 -14.02 -32.91 13.76
N LEU A 209 -12.74 -32.82 14.13
CA LEU A 209 -11.60 -33.01 13.23
C LEU A 209 -10.90 -34.36 13.48
N ASP A 210 -10.71 -35.16 12.43
CA ASP A 210 -9.94 -36.41 12.49
C ASP A 210 -8.41 -36.17 12.50
N LYS A 211 -7.98 -34.96 12.12
CA LYS A 211 -6.59 -34.47 12.11
C LYS A 211 -6.57 -33.00 12.48
N LEU A 212 -5.52 -32.53 13.13
CA LEU A 212 -5.32 -31.09 13.38
C LEU A 212 -5.45 -30.29 12.08
N LEU A 213 -6.05 -29.10 12.19
CA LEU A 213 -6.19 -28.14 11.10
C LEU A 213 -5.10 -27.08 11.27
N SER A 214 -4.34 -26.81 10.21
CA SER A 214 -3.25 -25.83 10.24
C SER A 214 -3.40 -24.82 9.11
N LEU A 215 -3.18 -23.55 9.43
CA LEU A 215 -3.16 -22.44 8.48
C LEU A 215 -1.79 -21.75 8.56
N GLU A 216 -0.97 -22.00 7.53
CA GLU A 216 0.38 -21.47 7.38
C GLU A 216 0.40 -20.16 6.60
N PHE A 217 1.24 -19.20 7.03
CA PHE A 217 1.37 -17.88 6.42
C PHE A 217 2.76 -17.27 6.69
N GLN A 218 3.06 -16.17 6.00
CA GLN A 218 4.26 -15.34 6.23
C GLN A 218 3.86 -13.96 6.76
N LEU A 219 4.75 -13.35 7.55
CA LEU A 219 4.55 -12.04 8.13
C LEU A 219 4.75 -10.91 7.11
N SER A 220 3.92 -9.88 7.19
CA SER A 220 4.07 -8.64 6.43
C SER A 220 4.72 -7.59 7.33
N PHE A 221 5.99 -7.27 7.11
CA PHE A 221 6.74 -6.36 7.97
C PHE A 221 6.45 -4.89 7.65
N VAL A 222 6.23 -4.11 8.70
CA VAL A 222 6.20 -2.64 8.69
C VAL A 222 7.44 -2.15 9.42
N TYR A 223 8.16 -1.21 8.81
CA TYR A 223 9.37 -0.62 9.37
C TYR A 223 9.07 0.83 9.77
N LEU A 224 9.36 1.17 11.02
CA LEU A 224 9.14 2.52 11.54
C LEU A 224 10.18 3.50 10.97
N PRO A 225 9.77 4.70 10.53
CA PRO A 225 10.71 5.73 10.12
C PRO A 225 11.55 6.23 11.31
N THR A 226 12.84 6.44 11.05
CA THR A 226 13.62 7.43 11.79
C THR A 226 13.27 8.81 11.25
N VAL A 227 12.84 9.71 12.13
CA VAL A 227 12.45 11.09 11.78
C VAL A 227 13.46 12.05 12.41
N THR A 228 13.97 12.99 11.62
CA THR A 228 14.88 14.03 12.11
C THR A 228 14.44 15.41 11.61
N LEU A 229 14.48 16.41 12.51
CA LEU A 229 14.08 17.79 12.22
C LEU A 229 15.33 18.68 12.21
N SER A 230 15.51 19.46 11.15
CA SER A 230 16.65 20.38 10.98
C SER A 230 16.21 21.70 10.35
N ALA A 231 17.04 22.75 10.46
CA ALA A 231 16.80 24.04 9.81
C ALA A 231 17.79 24.26 8.67
N MET A 232 17.30 24.78 7.54
CA MET A 232 18.16 25.16 6.41
C MET A 232 18.94 26.45 6.73
N PRO A 233 20.26 26.50 6.49
CA PRO A 233 21.08 27.66 6.81
C PRO A 233 20.75 28.86 5.91
N LEU A 234 20.38 29.98 6.54
CA LEU A 234 19.96 31.23 5.88
C LEU A 234 20.80 32.44 6.35
N PRO A 235 20.99 33.48 5.52
CA PRO A 235 21.98 34.54 5.76
C PRO A 235 21.49 35.74 6.59
N SER A 236 20.21 35.81 6.99
CA SER A 236 19.64 36.99 7.67
C SER A 236 18.48 36.66 8.61
N ARG A 237 18.25 37.54 9.60
CA ARG A 237 17.14 37.40 10.57
C ARG A 237 15.76 37.63 9.94
N ASP A 238 15.66 38.58 9.02
CA ASP A 238 14.38 38.99 8.39
C ASP A 238 13.91 38.07 7.25
N SER A 239 14.62 36.96 6.99
CA SER A 239 14.21 35.95 6.01
C SER A 239 13.37 34.84 6.67
N PRO A 240 12.36 34.30 5.95
CA PRO A 240 11.57 33.17 6.45
C PRO A 240 12.46 31.94 6.66
N LEU A 241 12.16 31.15 7.70
CA LEU A 241 12.97 30.01 8.13
C LEU A 241 12.39 28.71 7.57
N THR A 242 13.14 28.02 6.69
CA THR A 242 12.75 26.71 6.18
C THR A 242 13.31 25.59 7.06
N LEU A 243 12.41 24.80 7.64
CA LEU A 243 12.69 23.54 8.31
C LEU A 243 12.66 22.38 7.31
N SER A 244 13.48 21.36 7.56
CA SER A 244 13.50 20.07 6.86
C SER A 244 13.16 18.97 7.85
N CYS A 245 12.16 18.16 7.53
CA CYS A 245 11.89 16.90 8.21
C CYS A 245 12.33 15.77 7.27
N ASP A 246 13.36 15.04 7.72
CA ASP A 246 13.99 13.96 6.98
C ASP A 246 13.53 12.64 7.60
N ILE A 247 12.97 11.77 6.77
CA ILE A 247 12.25 10.56 7.17
C ILE A 247 12.91 9.39 6.44
N GLU A 248 13.59 8.51 7.18
CA GLU A 248 14.41 7.43 6.62
C GLU A 248 14.03 6.07 7.24
N GLY A 249 14.23 4.96 6.52
CA GLY A 249 14.11 3.62 7.06
C GLY A 249 12.69 3.04 7.14
N PHE A 250 11.69 3.67 6.50
CA PHE A 250 10.31 3.18 6.53
C PHE A 250 9.98 2.21 5.40
N TYR A 251 8.97 1.36 5.61
CA TYR A 251 8.37 0.50 4.59
C TYR A 251 6.98 0.05 5.08
N PRO A 252 5.94 -0.05 4.22
CA PRO A 252 5.93 0.11 2.75
C PRO A 252 6.07 1.56 2.24
N GLU A 253 6.04 1.76 0.92
CA GLU A 253 6.27 3.08 0.27
C GLU A 253 5.19 4.12 0.61
N ASP A 254 3.96 3.68 0.83
CA ASP A 254 2.81 4.52 1.12
C ASP A 254 2.95 5.16 2.51
N VAL A 255 3.35 6.43 2.59
CA VAL A 255 3.43 7.21 3.83
C VAL A 255 2.85 8.61 3.63
N SER A 256 1.96 9.02 4.53
CA SER A 256 1.45 10.38 4.61
C SER A 256 2.20 11.18 5.69
N VAL A 257 2.64 12.39 5.34
CA VAL A 257 3.37 13.27 6.25
C VAL A 257 2.56 14.54 6.45
N SER A 258 2.16 14.81 7.69
CA SER A 258 1.41 15.99 8.08
C SER A 258 2.31 16.91 8.92
N TRP A 259 2.29 18.20 8.62
CA TRP A 259 2.98 19.21 9.44
C TRP A 259 1.97 19.83 10.39
N LEU A 260 2.32 19.92 11.67
CA LEU A 260 1.47 20.47 12.70
C LEU A 260 2.07 21.73 13.31
N GLN A 261 1.56 22.88 12.89
CA GLN A 261 1.61 24.13 13.65
C GLN A 261 0.27 24.86 13.42
N ASN A 262 -0.59 24.89 14.45
CA ASN A 262 -1.96 25.45 14.38
C ASN A 262 -2.86 24.88 13.25
N GLY A 263 -2.75 23.58 12.95
CA GLY A 263 -3.84 22.80 12.33
C GLY A 263 -4.16 23.07 10.86
N THR A 264 -3.16 23.28 9.99
CA THR A 264 -3.37 23.43 8.53
C THR A 264 -2.59 22.38 7.74
N GLU A 265 -3.29 21.50 7.01
CA GLU A 265 -2.69 20.50 6.11
C GLU A 265 -2.32 21.07 4.73
N LEU A 266 -1.37 20.43 4.04
CA LEU A 266 -0.94 20.77 2.67
C LEU A 266 -0.96 19.52 1.75
N PRO A 267 -1.15 19.67 0.42
CA PRO A 267 -1.40 18.53 -0.47
C PRO A 267 -0.12 17.79 -0.94
N ALA A 268 -0.27 16.50 -1.25
CA ALA A 268 0.74 15.61 -1.85
C ALA A 268 0.57 15.51 -3.40
N PRO A 269 1.37 14.71 -4.16
CA PRO A 269 2.63 13.99 -3.86
C PRO A 269 3.79 14.52 -4.75
N LEU A 270 5.04 14.06 -4.75
CA LEU A 270 5.71 12.78 -4.50
C LEU A 270 7.01 13.06 -3.69
N LEU A 271 8.10 12.29 -3.63
CA LEU A 271 8.41 10.88 -3.95
C LEU A 271 8.96 10.21 -2.67
N SER A 272 9.10 8.90 -2.73
CA SER A 272 9.97 8.11 -1.85
C SER A 272 11.19 7.67 -2.65
N GLU A 273 12.40 7.90 -2.16
CA GLU A 273 13.61 7.30 -2.74
C GLU A 273 13.84 5.93 -2.10
N SER A 274 14.17 4.92 -2.90
CA SER A 274 14.64 3.63 -2.38
C SER A 274 16.02 3.81 -1.75
N GLY A 275 16.12 3.48 -0.47
CA GLY A 275 17.39 3.37 0.25
C GLY A 275 18.13 2.09 -0.12
N PRO A 276 19.45 2.02 0.16
CA PRO A 276 20.27 0.86 -0.18
C PRO A 276 19.82 -0.44 0.51
N ASP A 277 19.12 -0.32 1.64
CA ASP A 277 18.72 -1.44 2.50
C ASP A 277 17.30 -1.96 2.20
N GLY A 278 16.68 -1.52 1.10
CA GLY A 278 15.32 -1.93 0.69
C GLY A 278 14.17 -1.15 1.36
N THR A 279 14.48 -0.32 2.37
CA THR A 279 13.56 0.67 2.94
C THR A 279 13.47 1.93 2.09
N PHE A 280 12.48 2.78 2.37
CA PHE A 280 12.28 4.07 1.72
C PHE A 280 12.80 5.24 2.56
N ARG A 281 13.10 6.35 1.88
CA ARG A 281 13.35 7.66 2.50
C ARG A 281 12.60 8.77 1.77
N THR A 282 12.20 9.80 2.51
CA THR A 282 11.60 11.02 1.96
C THR A 282 11.99 12.23 2.79
N ARG A 283 11.90 13.42 2.19
CA ARG A 283 12.24 14.69 2.84
C ARG A 283 11.12 15.69 2.57
N ARG A 284 10.65 16.35 3.64
CA ARG A 284 9.64 17.41 3.56
C ARG A 284 10.21 18.71 4.08
N TYR A 285 9.77 19.81 3.47
CA TYR A 285 10.18 21.15 3.87
C TYR A 285 8.97 21.96 4.31
N TYR A 286 9.12 22.76 5.37
CA TYR A 286 8.12 23.71 5.84
C TYR A 286 8.76 25.07 6.08
N THR A 287 8.15 26.15 5.61
CA THR A 287 8.73 27.50 5.67
C THR A 287 7.91 28.39 6.60
N LEU A 288 8.49 28.72 7.75
CA LEU A 288 7.94 29.63 8.75
C LEU A 288 8.00 31.08 8.25
N SER A 289 6.91 31.83 8.44
CA SER A 289 6.93 33.28 8.26
C SER A 289 7.83 33.96 9.32
N PRO A 290 8.30 35.21 9.08
CA PRO A 290 9.03 35.96 10.09
C PRO A 290 8.25 36.13 11.41
N GLU A 291 6.92 36.26 11.33
CA GLU A 291 6.04 36.38 12.50
C GLU A 291 5.93 35.06 13.29
N GLN A 292 5.82 33.92 12.58
CA GLN A 292 5.83 32.58 13.20
C GLN A 292 7.18 32.25 13.84
N ARG A 293 8.28 32.76 13.27
CA ARG A 293 9.65 32.59 13.81
C ARG A 293 9.85 33.38 15.10
N GLU A 294 9.35 34.61 15.19
CA GLU A 294 9.48 35.46 16.40
C GLU A 294 8.60 35.00 17.57
N LEU A 295 7.51 34.25 17.30
CA LEU A 295 6.67 33.66 18.37
C LEU A 295 7.41 32.63 19.23
N ALA A 296 8.46 32.00 18.68
CA ALA A 296 9.22 30.89 19.28
C ALA A 296 8.32 29.68 19.68
N GLY A 297 8.95 28.64 20.22
CA GLY A 297 8.26 27.44 20.72
C GLY A 297 8.80 26.13 20.13
N GLU A 298 8.01 25.08 20.31
CA GLU A 298 8.28 23.72 19.85
C GLU A 298 7.62 23.50 18.48
N VAL A 299 8.31 22.77 17.59
CA VAL A 299 7.79 22.38 16.28
C VAL A 299 7.80 20.86 16.16
N GLU A 300 6.70 20.30 15.68
CA GLU A 300 6.50 18.86 15.54
C GLU A 300 6.42 18.45 14.06
N CYS A 301 7.14 17.40 13.70
CA CYS A 301 6.92 16.65 12.46
C CYS A 301 6.20 15.35 12.80
N VAL A 302 5.07 15.08 12.12
CA VAL A 302 4.20 13.93 12.38
C VAL A 302 4.10 13.08 11.13
N VAL A 303 4.45 11.79 11.27
CA VAL A 303 4.51 10.84 10.16
C VAL A 303 3.49 9.72 10.39
N HIS A 304 2.54 9.63 9.48
CA HIS A 304 1.48 8.63 9.50
C HIS A 304 1.79 7.49 8.52
N LEU A 305 1.84 6.27 9.03
CA LEU A 305 1.91 5.06 8.21
C LEU A 305 0.50 4.48 8.07
N PRO A 306 0.05 4.06 6.88
CA PRO A 306 -1.29 3.49 6.66
C PRO A 306 -1.62 2.30 7.56
N SER A 307 -0.60 1.56 7.99
CA SER A 307 -0.71 0.36 8.82
C SER A 307 -0.54 0.61 10.33
N ILE A 308 -0.44 1.87 10.79
CA ILE A 308 -0.18 2.20 12.21
C ILE A 308 -1.14 3.28 12.70
N THR A 309 -1.80 3.03 13.83
CA THR A 309 -2.77 3.96 14.44
C THR A 309 -2.14 5.13 15.20
N GLU A 310 -0.95 4.92 15.78
CA GLU A 310 -0.18 5.97 16.45
C GLU A 310 0.93 6.48 15.50
N PRO A 311 0.95 7.79 15.16
CA PRO A 311 1.95 8.33 14.26
C PRO A 311 3.33 8.48 14.93
N VAL A 312 4.39 8.42 14.14
CA VAL A 312 5.74 8.75 14.63
C VAL A 312 5.87 10.27 14.71
N VAL A 313 6.06 10.79 15.92
CA VAL A 313 6.21 12.22 16.21
C VAL A 313 7.65 12.52 16.56
N THR A 314 8.19 13.62 16.05
CA THR A 314 9.46 14.19 16.50
C THR A 314 9.29 15.69 16.72
N SER A 315 9.58 16.14 17.93
CA SER A 315 9.50 17.54 18.33
C SER A 315 10.90 18.11 18.59
N ALA A 316 11.06 19.42 18.38
CA ALA A 316 12.24 20.15 18.86
C ALA A 316 11.95 21.65 19.01
N ALA A 317 12.67 22.29 19.93
CA ALA A 317 12.54 23.73 20.19
C ALA A 317 13.22 24.55 19.09
N LEU A 318 12.51 25.55 18.54
CA LEU A 318 13.02 26.40 17.45
C LEU A 318 14.34 27.11 17.81
N ALA A 319 14.56 27.37 19.11
CA ALA A 319 15.77 28.01 19.63
C ALA A 319 17.05 27.15 19.56
N ASP A 320 16.90 25.82 19.51
CA ASP A 320 18.02 24.87 19.44
C ASP A 320 18.38 24.50 17.99
N ILE A 321 17.44 24.63 17.06
CA ILE A 321 17.64 24.30 15.63
C ILE A 321 17.95 25.56 14.78
N ASP A 322 17.47 26.75 15.18
CA ASP A 322 17.78 27.99 14.47
C ASP A 322 19.23 28.46 14.78
N PRO A 323 20.18 28.38 13.83
CA PRO A 323 21.58 28.69 14.08
C PRO A 323 21.82 30.17 14.42
N ILE A 324 20.86 31.06 14.15
CA ILE A 324 20.95 32.47 14.57
C ILE A 324 20.64 32.61 16.07
N ILE A 325 19.72 31.80 16.62
CA ILE A 325 19.36 31.82 18.03
C ILE A 325 20.41 31.07 18.87
N GLU A 326 20.92 29.94 18.38
CA GLU A 326 21.96 29.15 19.04
C GLU A 326 23.21 30.02 19.39
N THR A 327 23.62 30.91 18.47
CA THR A 327 24.72 31.85 18.71
C THR A 327 24.46 32.89 19.82
N GLN A 328 23.19 33.23 20.11
CA GLN A 328 22.82 34.08 21.24
C GLN A 328 22.80 33.29 22.56
N THR A 329 22.31 32.05 22.53
CA THR A 329 22.23 31.18 23.72
C THR A 329 23.62 30.76 24.22
N ALA A 330 24.56 30.48 23.30
CA ALA A 330 25.96 30.24 23.62
C ALA A 330 26.66 31.48 24.23
N LEU A 331 26.29 32.69 23.77
CA LEU A 331 26.81 33.94 24.34
C LEU A 331 26.32 34.19 25.78
N THR A 332 25.05 33.89 26.08
CA THR A 332 24.46 34.21 27.40
C THR A 332 24.91 33.28 28.52
N LYS A 333 25.22 32.01 28.26
CA LYS A 333 25.71 31.07 29.28
C LYS A 333 27.17 31.31 29.70
N SER A 334 28.00 31.98 28.89
CA SER A 334 29.38 32.35 29.27
C SER A 334 29.54 33.78 29.83
N ALA A 335 28.52 34.64 29.67
CA ALA A 335 28.62 36.07 29.96
C ALA A 335 28.47 36.50 31.44
N LYS A 336 28.23 35.59 32.39
CA LYS A 336 28.08 35.96 33.83
C LYS A 336 29.37 35.92 34.67
N ALA A 337 30.50 35.46 34.12
CA ALA A 337 31.76 35.33 34.87
C ALA A 337 32.94 36.18 34.35
N SER A 338 32.87 36.72 33.13
CA SER A 338 34.02 37.36 32.44
C SER A 338 33.99 38.90 32.41
N VAL A 339 32.85 39.53 32.72
CA VAL A 339 32.59 40.96 32.45
C VAL A 339 33.41 41.92 33.34
N SER A 340 33.79 41.52 34.57
CA SER A 340 34.52 42.42 35.49
C SER A 340 36.02 42.56 35.21
N LEU A 341 36.66 41.64 34.48
CA LEU A 341 38.10 41.68 34.18
C LEU A 341 38.40 42.28 32.80
N MET A 342 37.46 42.24 31.86
CA MET A 342 37.68 42.65 30.48
C MET A 342 37.80 44.17 30.30
N CYS A 343 37.05 44.96 31.08
CA CYS A 343 37.00 46.43 30.96
C CYS A 343 38.37 47.13 31.13
N ILE A 344 39.26 46.59 31.97
CA ILE A 344 40.58 47.17 32.23
C ILE A 344 41.55 46.87 31.06
N SER A 345 41.39 45.71 30.40
CA SER A 345 42.19 45.33 29.22
C SER A 345 41.79 46.10 27.95
N LEU A 346 40.51 46.40 27.79
CA LEU A 346 39.94 47.03 26.59
C LEU A 346 40.48 48.44 26.33
N VAL A 347 40.81 49.21 27.37
CA VAL A 347 41.33 50.59 27.23
C VAL A 347 42.74 50.62 26.64
N LEU A 348 43.60 49.65 26.98
CA LEU A 348 44.99 49.60 26.52
C LEU A 348 45.12 49.05 25.09
N VAL A 349 44.27 48.11 24.70
CA VAL A 349 44.28 47.52 23.35
C VAL A 349 43.71 48.48 22.29
N PHE A 350 42.76 49.35 22.68
CA PHE A 350 42.11 50.30 21.76
C PHE A 350 43.09 51.24 21.03
N LEU A 351 44.21 51.60 21.69
CA LEU A 351 45.22 52.50 21.14
C LEU A 351 46.16 51.81 20.13
N LEU A 352 46.37 50.49 20.23
CA LEU A 352 47.23 49.73 19.31
C LEU A 352 46.48 49.31 18.04
N CYS A 353 45.17 49.06 18.12
CA CYS A 353 44.39 48.55 17.00
C CYS A 353 44.08 49.58 15.90
N PHE A 354 44.15 50.89 16.17
CA PHE A 354 43.94 51.92 15.15
C PHE A 354 44.98 51.88 14.02
N GLY A 355 46.19 51.37 14.27
CA GLY A 355 47.26 51.25 13.28
C GLY A 355 47.07 50.15 12.23
N PHE A 356 46.27 49.11 12.51
CA PHE A 356 46.13 47.94 11.62
C PHE A 356 44.86 47.98 10.75
N SER A 357 43.93 48.92 11.01
CA SER A 357 42.57 48.89 10.46
C SER A 357 42.45 49.27 8.98
N TRP A 358 43.44 49.95 8.39
CA TRP A 358 43.37 50.38 6.98
C TRP A 358 43.62 49.23 5.99
N ARG A 359 44.41 48.21 6.35
CA ARG A 359 44.91 47.20 5.39
C ARG A 359 43.93 46.05 5.08
N ARG A 360 42.79 45.95 5.79
CA ARG A 360 41.84 44.81 5.69
C ARG A 360 40.56 45.09 4.89
N ARG A 361 40.43 46.26 4.27
CA ARG A 361 39.16 46.73 3.68
C ARG A 361 38.89 46.27 2.23
N ASP A 362 39.92 45.88 1.49
CA ASP A 362 39.81 45.55 0.05
C ASP A 362 39.30 44.14 -0.27
N GLU A 363 39.40 43.17 0.65
CA GLU A 363 39.09 41.77 0.33
C GLU A 363 37.61 41.39 0.32
N LYS A 364 36.74 42.16 0.98
CA LYS A 364 35.30 41.86 1.06
C LYS A 364 34.48 42.22 -0.21
N GLN A 365 35.12 42.69 -1.29
CA GLN A 365 34.43 43.16 -2.51
C GLN A 365 34.39 42.17 -3.70
N LYS A 366 34.60 40.86 -3.47
CA LYS A 366 34.71 39.85 -4.55
C LYS A 366 33.54 38.85 -4.68
N PHE A 367 32.42 39.07 -3.99
CA PHE A 367 31.28 38.15 -4.10
C PHE A 367 30.47 38.39 -5.39
N LEU A 368 30.42 37.37 -6.26
CA LEU A 368 29.47 37.26 -7.37
C LEU A 368 28.30 36.38 -6.90
N ASN A 369 27.07 36.84 -7.09
CA ASN A 369 25.88 36.03 -6.92
C ASN A 369 25.55 35.35 -8.26
N VAL A 370 25.47 34.02 -8.27
CA VAL A 370 25.23 33.23 -9.49
C VAL A 370 24.03 32.33 -9.27
N SER A 371 22.98 32.51 -10.07
CA SER A 371 21.75 31.72 -10.01
C SER A 371 22.01 30.24 -10.30
N GLY A 372 21.01 29.39 -10.04
CA GLY A 372 20.93 28.08 -10.68
C GLY A 372 20.82 28.20 -12.20
N ILE A 373 21.02 27.09 -12.90
CA ILE A 373 20.78 26.99 -14.35
C ILE A 373 19.30 26.75 -14.58
N ILE A 374 18.63 27.67 -15.27
CA ILE A 374 17.20 27.59 -15.57
C ILE A 374 17.02 26.83 -16.89
N LEU A 375 16.35 25.69 -16.82
CA LEU A 375 15.97 24.84 -17.95
C LEU A 375 14.60 25.24 -18.52
N PRO A 376 14.32 24.99 -19.81
CA PRO A 376 12.98 25.19 -20.36
C PRO A 376 11.99 24.15 -19.80
N PRO A 377 10.72 24.50 -19.55
CA PRO A 377 9.78 23.65 -18.82
C PRO A 377 9.38 22.36 -19.56
N ARG A 378 9.55 22.31 -20.89
CA ARG A 378 9.39 21.09 -21.70
C ARG A 378 10.48 21.06 -22.77
N VAL A 379 11.29 20.00 -22.77
CA VAL A 379 12.38 19.79 -23.73
C VAL A 379 11.87 18.85 -24.83
N ILE A 380 11.35 19.41 -25.93
CA ILE A 380 10.76 18.62 -27.03
C ILE A 380 11.79 18.44 -28.15
N VAL A 381 11.94 17.21 -28.67
CA VAL A 381 12.84 16.89 -29.78
C VAL A 381 12.58 17.81 -30.98
N GLY A 382 13.65 18.37 -31.55
CA GLY A 382 13.55 19.28 -32.70
C GLY A 382 13.05 20.70 -32.38
N GLN A 383 12.55 20.98 -31.17
CA GLN A 383 12.13 22.32 -30.77
C GLN A 383 13.26 23.06 -30.04
N LYS A 384 13.54 24.30 -30.44
CA LYS A 384 14.64 25.10 -29.87
C LYS A 384 14.39 25.41 -28.39
N GLY A 385 15.16 24.76 -27.51
CA GLY A 385 15.22 25.06 -26.08
C GLY A 385 16.16 26.23 -25.79
N ARG A 386 15.94 26.95 -24.69
CA ARG A 386 16.88 27.93 -24.13
C ARG A 386 17.14 27.62 -22.67
N VAL A 387 18.41 27.51 -22.33
CA VAL A 387 18.95 27.37 -20.97
C VAL A 387 19.53 28.72 -20.55
N THR A 388 19.32 29.18 -19.32
CA THR A 388 19.80 30.51 -18.87
C THR A 388 20.46 30.46 -17.50
N ILE A 389 21.37 31.41 -17.25
CA ILE A 389 21.99 31.67 -15.95
C ILE A 389 22.23 33.18 -15.80
N SER A 390 22.04 33.72 -14.60
CA SER A 390 22.33 35.11 -14.28
C SER A 390 23.44 35.25 -13.25
N VAL A 391 24.38 36.14 -13.53
CA VAL A 391 25.50 36.54 -12.67
C VAL A 391 25.31 37.99 -12.26
N GLU A 392 25.30 38.28 -10.96
CA GLU A 392 25.10 39.60 -10.39
C GLU A 392 26.27 39.99 -9.46
N GLY A 393 26.72 41.24 -9.51
CA GLY A 393 27.84 41.70 -8.68
C GLY A 393 28.38 43.07 -9.09
N ARG A 394 29.49 43.50 -8.48
CA ARG A 394 30.10 44.82 -8.74
C ARG A 394 31.16 44.87 -9.84
N ARG A 395 31.57 43.72 -10.38
CA ARG A 395 32.61 43.57 -11.42
C ARG A 395 32.24 42.50 -12.45
N VAL A 396 30.99 42.53 -12.92
CA VAL A 396 30.47 41.51 -13.85
C VAL A 396 30.92 41.82 -15.28
N ASP A 397 31.28 43.07 -15.57
CA ASP A 397 32.02 43.51 -16.77
C ASP A 397 33.30 42.69 -17.07
N ARG A 398 33.88 42.04 -16.06
CA ARG A 398 35.12 41.25 -16.19
C ARG A 398 34.89 39.74 -16.07
N VAL A 399 33.65 39.28 -16.20
CA VAL A 399 33.29 37.86 -16.05
C VAL A 399 32.97 37.25 -17.41
N GLN A 400 33.45 36.03 -17.63
CA GLN A 400 33.12 35.18 -18.78
C GLN A 400 32.44 33.89 -18.30
N THR A 401 31.61 33.30 -19.16
CA THR A 401 30.88 32.06 -18.88
C THR A 401 31.16 31.01 -19.94
N THR A 402 31.54 29.81 -19.55
CA THR A 402 31.75 28.66 -20.45
C THR A 402 30.70 27.58 -20.16
N TRP A 403 30.07 27.07 -21.23
CA TRP A 403 29.02 26.05 -21.15
C TRP A 403 29.57 24.67 -21.50
N PHE A 404 29.05 23.64 -20.83
CA PHE A 404 29.43 22.25 -20.98
C PHE A 404 28.19 21.34 -21.01
N LEU A 405 28.28 20.22 -21.72
CA LEU A 405 27.32 19.10 -21.70
C LEU A 405 28.06 17.86 -21.21
N ASN A 406 27.70 17.30 -20.04
CA ASN A 406 28.41 16.16 -19.44
C ASN A 406 29.95 16.37 -19.42
N ASP A 407 30.39 17.53 -18.94
CA ASP A 407 31.79 18.00 -18.92
C ASP A 407 32.50 18.18 -20.29
N THR A 408 31.82 17.91 -21.42
CA THR A 408 32.33 18.29 -22.75
C THR A 408 32.05 19.78 -23.05
N PRO A 409 33.03 20.59 -23.49
CA PRO A 409 32.83 22.02 -23.72
C PRO A 409 31.96 22.28 -24.96
N ILE A 410 30.96 23.15 -24.82
CA ILE A 410 30.03 23.51 -25.90
C ILE A 410 30.55 24.73 -26.65
N SER A 411 30.86 24.56 -27.94
CA SER A 411 31.13 25.63 -28.89
C SER A 411 29.85 26.06 -29.65
N ASP A 412 29.85 27.28 -30.22
CA ASP A 412 28.73 27.73 -31.06
C ASP A 412 28.79 27.03 -32.43
N THR A 413 27.83 26.14 -32.69
CA THR A 413 27.71 25.41 -33.96
C THR A 413 26.73 26.08 -34.92
N SER A 414 26.08 27.19 -34.54
CA SER A 414 24.98 27.79 -35.31
C SER A 414 25.40 28.38 -36.66
N HIS A 415 26.70 28.63 -36.87
CA HIS A 415 27.25 29.07 -38.15
C HIS A 415 27.42 27.93 -39.18
N THR A 416 27.36 26.66 -38.75
CA THR A 416 27.58 25.48 -39.62
C THR A 416 26.29 24.84 -40.14
N VAL A 417 25.14 25.18 -39.55
CA VAL A 417 23.83 24.60 -39.87
C VAL A 417 22.90 25.70 -40.41
N SER A 418 22.65 25.68 -41.72
CA SER A 418 21.85 26.69 -42.41
C SER A 418 20.39 26.70 -41.93
N GLU A 419 19.83 27.87 -41.62
CA GLU A 419 18.51 28.07 -41.00
C GLU A 419 17.29 27.72 -41.91
N LYS A 420 17.46 26.89 -42.95
CA LYS A 420 16.42 26.54 -43.94
C LYS A 420 16.26 25.04 -44.23
N CYS A 421 16.09 24.18 -43.21
CA CYS A 421 15.25 22.99 -43.35
C CYS A 421 14.89 22.33 -42.00
N PRO A 422 13.60 22.11 -41.66
CA PRO A 422 13.20 21.35 -40.47
C PRO A 422 13.15 19.81 -40.65
N LEU A 423 13.62 19.28 -41.79
CA LEU A 423 13.46 17.87 -42.15
C LEU A 423 14.82 17.21 -42.45
N LEU A 424 15.11 16.14 -41.69
CA LEU A 424 16.23 15.18 -41.88
C LEU A 424 17.65 15.78 -41.81
N LEU A 425 18.15 15.97 -40.58
CA LEU A 425 19.60 15.98 -40.33
C LEU A 425 20.13 14.54 -40.44
N SER A 426 20.70 14.21 -41.60
CA SER A 426 21.48 12.99 -41.81
C SER A 426 22.96 13.29 -41.58
N GLY A 427 23.43 13.02 -40.37
CA GLY A 427 24.80 13.28 -39.91
C GLY A 427 24.89 13.11 -38.39
N GLY A 428 25.61 12.08 -37.95
CA GLY A 428 25.73 11.75 -36.53
C GLY A 428 26.58 12.74 -35.72
N ASP A 429 26.44 12.64 -34.40
CA ASP A 429 27.33 13.14 -33.33
C ASP A 429 27.47 14.65 -33.07
N VAL A 430 26.98 15.58 -33.90
CA VAL A 430 27.09 17.03 -33.61
C VAL A 430 25.75 17.68 -33.28
N GLY A 431 25.63 18.19 -32.05
CA GLY A 431 24.46 18.94 -31.58
C GLY A 431 24.43 20.40 -32.06
N TYR A 432 23.23 20.95 -32.25
CA TYR A 432 23.05 22.39 -32.50
C TYR A 432 23.10 23.17 -31.18
N TYR A 433 24.02 24.13 -31.11
CA TYR A 433 24.22 25.03 -29.97
C TYR A 433 24.47 26.46 -30.46
N LYS A 434 23.82 27.43 -29.81
CA LYS A 434 24.04 28.86 -30.04
C LYS A 434 24.19 29.59 -28.71
N LEU A 435 25.33 30.20 -28.49
CA LEU A 435 25.62 30.92 -27.25
C LEU A 435 25.12 32.37 -27.34
N HIS A 436 24.61 32.88 -26.24
CA HIS A 436 24.06 34.23 -26.13
C HIS A 436 24.50 34.85 -24.80
N THR A 437 25.12 36.02 -24.87
CA THR A 437 25.55 36.77 -23.70
C THR A 437 24.95 38.17 -23.76
N GLN A 438 24.21 38.58 -22.72
CA GLN A 438 23.49 39.84 -22.67
C GLN A 438 23.80 40.57 -21.35
N GLY A 439 24.32 41.80 -21.45
CA GLY A 439 24.83 42.58 -20.33
C GLY A 439 26.34 42.81 -20.39
N PRO A 440 26.94 43.49 -19.40
CA PRO A 440 26.36 43.87 -18.12
C PRO A 440 25.25 44.94 -18.22
N LEU A 441 24.08 44.62 -17.66
CA LEU A 441 22.97 45.55 -17.43
C LEU A 441 23.10 46.15 -16.03
N HIS A 442 22.88 47.45 -15.86
CA HIS A 442 22.82 48.06 -14.54
C HIS A 442 21.52 47.68 -13.83
N SER A 443 21.61 47.29 -12.56
CA SER A 443 20.44 46.90 -11.76
C SER A 443 19.56 48.11 -11.46
N THR A 444 18.29 48.08 -11.85
CA THR A 444 17.27 49.07 -11.49
C THR A 444 16.98 49.01 -9.98
N GLY A 445 17.78 49.74 -9.19
CA GLY A 445 17.65 49.87 -7.74
C GLY A 445 18.96 50.14 -7.00
N ASP A 446 20.11 49.73 -7.55
CA ASP A 446 21.45 49.95 -6.97
C ASP A 446 22.46 50.14 -8.11
N SER A 447 22.89 51.38 -8.32
CA SER A 447 23.81 51.75 -9.41
C SER A 447 25.19 51.09 -9.30
N SER A 448 25.52 50.49 -8.14
CA SER A 448 26.79 49.79 -7.92
C SER A 448 26.79 48.32 -8.40
N LYS A 449 25.63 47.75 -8.76
CA LYS A 449 25.51 46.34 -9.18
C LYS A 449 25.17 46.19 -10.67
N GLN A 450 25.91 45.29 -11.30
CA GLN A 450 25.73 44.85 -12.68
C GLN A 450 25.13 43.43 -12.72
N ARG A 451 24.39 43.13 -13.77
CA ARG A 451 23.82 41.81 -14.08
C ARG A 451 24.22 41.36 -15.48
N LEU A 452 24.77 40.17 -15.61
CA LEU A 452 25.05 39.49 -16.87
C LEU A 452 24.12 38.28 -16.98
N LEU A 453 23.46 38.14 -18.13
CA LEU A 453 22.66 36.98 -18.46
C LEU A 453 23.37 36.19 -19.57
N SER A 454 23.81 34.98 -19.23
CA SER A 454 24.34 34.04 -20.21
C SER A 454 23.25 33.01 -20.51
N SER A 455 23.08 32.68 -21.78
CA SER A 455 22.11 31.68 -22.20
C SER A 455 22.57 30.87 -23.39
N LEU A 456 22.18 29.61 -23.41
CA LEU A 456 22.49 28.64 -24.44
C LEU A 456 21.18 28.23 -25.11
N SER A 457 21.07 28.47 -26.42
CA SER A 457 20.01 27.86 -27.21
C SER A 457 20.48 26.53 -27.79
N PHE A 458 19.66 25.48 -27.72
CA PHE A 458 19.99 24.18 -28.29
C PHE A 458 18.77 23.52 -28.94
N ILE A 459 19.01 22.53 -29.82
CA ILE A 459 17.95 21.68 -30.36
C ILE A 459 18.09 20.29 -29.72
N PRO A 460 17.10 19.82 -28.93
CA PRO A 460 17.18 18.53 -28.25
C PRO A 460 17.17 17.37 -29.24
N LEU A 461 18.09 16.43 -29.01
CA LEU A 461 18.25 15.17 -29.75
C LEU A 461 18.47 14.06 -28.72
N ILE A 462 17.71 12.96 -28.82
CA ILE A 462 17.73 11.87 -27.83
C ILE A 462 19.12 11.22 -27.75
N SER A 463 19.74 10.94 -28.90
CA SER A 463 21.08 10.33 -28.98
C SER A 463 22.19 11.11 -28.26
N ILE A 464 22.11 12.43 -28.19
CA ILE A 464 23.14 13.30 -27.60
C ILE A 464 22.78 13.74 -26.17
N HIS A 465 21.51 14.03 -25.91
CA HIS A 465 21.09 14.74 -24.69
C HIS A 465 20.38 13.84 -23.66
N LYS A 466 20.10 12.56 -23.96
CA LYS A 466 19.38 11.66 -23.05
C LYS A 466 20.16 11.46 -21.74
N GLY A 467 19.59 11.91 -20.63
CA GLY A 467 20.21 11.84 -19.31
C GLY A 467 21.36 12.83 -19.10
N ALA A 468 21.60 13.75 -20.03
CA ALA A 468 22.66 14.73 -19.96
C ALA A 468 22.32 15.90 -19.01
N VAL A 469 23.35 16.58 -18.53
CA VAL A 469 23.25 17.80 -17.71
C VAL A 469 24.03 18.95 -18.35
N PHE A 470 23.49 20.16 -18.21
CA PHE A 470 24.21 21.38 -18.60
C PHE A 470 25.03 21.89 -17.43
N LYS A 471 26.27 22.24 -17.67
CA LYS A 471 27.19 22.83 -16.69
C LYS A 471 27.68 24.17 -17.20
N CYS A 472 27.76 25.15 -16.29
CA CYS A 472 28.23 26.50 -16.59
C CYS A 472 29.31 26.88 -15.57
N GLN A 473 30.50 27.19 -16.08
CA GLN A 473 31.61 27.71 -15.28
C GLN A 473 31.72 29.22 -15.49
N VAL A 474 31.93 29.93 -14.39
CA VAL A 474 32.03 31.39 -14.34
C VAL A 474 33.45 31.75 -13.92
N SER A 475 34.22 32.42 -14.78
CA SER A 475 35.60 32.84 -14.50
C SER A 475 35.82 34.33 -14.79
N TYR A 476 36.89 34.91 -14.24
CA TYR A 476 37.28 36.27 -14.59
C TYR A 476 38.10 36.28 -15.90
N VAL A 477 37.82 37.23 -16.78
CA VAL A 477 38.55 37.40 -18.05
C VAL A 477 40.06 37.53 -17.80
N GLY A 478 40.85 36.71 -18.48
CA GLY A 478 42.30 36.64 -18.31
C GLY A 478 42.78 35.85 -17.09
N LYS A 479 41.90 35.05 -16.45
CA LYS A 479 42.28 34.06 -15.42
C LYS A 479 41.56 32.74 -15.62
N ASP A 480 42.32 31.65 -15.65
CA ASP A 480 41.78 30.29 -15.77
C ASP A 480 41.18 29.75 -14.44
N GLN A 481 41.19 30.57 -13.38
CA GLN A 481 40.58 30.22 -12.10
C GLN A 481 39.05 30.38 -12.18
N VAL A 482 38.34 29.24 -12.16
CA VAL A 482 36.88 29.18 -11.99
C VAL A 482 36.50 29.79 -10.65
N VAL A 483 35.55 30.73 -10.67
CA VAL A 483 35.06 31.46 -9.48
C VAL A 483 33.81 30.79 -8.92
N VAL A 484 32.90 30.34 -9.80
CA VAL A 484 31.70 29.57 -9.46
C VAL A 484 31.43 28.56 -10.57
N GLU A 485 31.02 27.35 -10.20
CA GLU A 485 30.47 26.35 -11.11
C GLU A 485 28.99 26.09 -10.75
N ARG A 486 28.15 25.91 -11.78
CA ARG A 486 26.75 25.48 -11.63
C ARG A 486 26.47 24.33 -12.59
N VAL A 487 25.66 23.38 -12.13
CA VAL A 487 25.16 22.25 -12.92
C VAL A 487 23.63 22.31 -12.90
N SER A 488 22.98 21.95 -13.99
CA SER A 488 21.53 21.86 -14.10
C SER A 488 21.02 20.53 -13.55
N ASP A 489 19.76 20.49 -13.16
CA ASP A 489 19.06 19.22 -12.97
C ASP A 489 19.05 18.40 -14.27
N LYS A 490 18.80 17.09 -14.15
CA LYS A 490 18.57 16.21 -15.30
C LYS A 490 17.21 16.54 -15.92
N PHE A 491 17.16 16.63 -17.25
CA PHE A 491 15.92 16.88 -17.98
C PHE A 491 15.49 15.67 -18.81
N THR A 492 14.17 15.43 -18.87
CA THR A 492 13.58 14.41 -19.73
C THR A 492 13.28 15.00 -21.11
N ILE A 493 13.77 14.35 -22.15
CA ILE A 493 13.46 14.69 -23.54
C ILE A 493 12.11 14.09 -23.91
N LEU A 494 11.26 14.89 -24.53
CA LEU A 494 9.90 14.55 -24.92
C LEU A 494 9.81 14.45 -26.45
N ALA A 495 9.32 13.33 -26.96
CA ALA A 495 8.95 13.17 -28.37
C ALA A 495 7.47 12.74 -28.44
N PRO A 496 6.58 13.56 -29.02
CA PRO A 496 5.16 13.23 -29.13
C PRO A 496 4.91 12.14 -30.18
N PRO A 497 4.07 11.13 -29.89
CA PRO A 497 3.78 10.04 -30.82
C PRO A 497 3.08 10.50 -32.10
N LYS A 498 3.48 9.91 -33.23
CA LYS A 498 2.71 9.92 -34.47
C LYS A 498 1.76 8.73 -34.46
N VAL A 499 0.46 8.97 -34.25
CA VAL A 499 -0.57 7.93 -34.16
C VAL A 499 -1.23 7.71 -35.52
N SER A 500 -1.20 6.46 -36.02
CA SER A 500 -1.87 6.03 -37.24
C SER A 500 -3.39 6.10 -37.12
N GLU A 501 -4.11 6.17 -38.25
CA GLU A 501 -5.54 5.84 -38.25
C GLU A 501 -5.77 4.39 -37.81
N ILE A 502 -7.00 4.06 -37.41
CA ILE A 502 -7.39 2.70 -37.01
C ILE A 502 -7.54 1.83 -38.25
N GLN A 503 -6.84 0.70 -38.29
CA GLN A 503 -6.98 -0.32 -39.33
C GLN A 503 -7.87 -1.46 -38.83
N LEU A 504 -8.82 -1.91 -39.66
CA LEU A 504 -9.65 -3.07 -39.39
C LEU A 504 -9.08 -4.29 -40.12
N THR A 505 -9.10 -5.44 -39.45
CA THR A 505 -8.69 -6.73 -40.03
C THR A 505 -9.68 -7.80 -39.63
N GLU A 506 -10.24 -8.46 -40.62
CA GLU A 506 -11.12 -9.62 -40.45
C GLU A 506 -10.26 -10.88 -40.39
N ALA A 507 -10.45 -11.73 -39.38
CA ALA A 507 -9.89 -13.08 -39.42
C ALA A 507 -10.74 -13.93 -40.40
N GLY A 508 -10.09 -14.82 -41.14
CA GLY A 508 -10.65 -15.38 -42.38
C GLY A 508 -12.02 -16.06 -42.26
N ASP A 509 -12.84 -15.82 -43.29
CA ASP A 509 -14.10 -16.44 -43.78
C ASP A 509 -15.23 -16.87 -42.82
N ASP A 510 -15.00 -17.03 -41.52
CA ASP A 510 -16.05 -17.41 -40.56
C ASP A 510 -15.85 -16.81 -39.16
N SER A 511 -14.98 -15.79 -39.03
CA SER A 511 -14.76 -15.14 -37.73
C SER A 511 -15.86 -14.14 -37.37
N SER A 512 -16.48 -14.39 -36.22
CA SER A 512 -17.46 -13.50 -35.58
C SER A 512 -16.82 -12.26 -34.93
N VAL A 513 -15.50 -12.05 -35.07
CA VAL A 513 -14.72 -11.05 -34.33
C VAL A 513 -13.83 -10.25 -35.29
N VAL A 514 -14.01 -8.93 -35.29
CA VAL A 514 -13.18 -7.97 -36.03
C VAL A 514 -12.05 -7.48 -35.13
N THR A 515 -10.82 -7.45 -35.65
CA THR A 515 -9.67 -6.88 -34.93
C THR A 515 -9.40 -5.48 -35.44
N LEU A 516 -9.41 -4.50 -34.53
CA LEU A 516 -9.00 -3.11 -34.80
C LEU A 516 -7.59 -2.90 -34.28
N THR A 517 -6.72 -2.27 -35.08
CA THR A 517 -5.34 -1.99 -34.68
C THR A 517 -4.97 -0.51 -34.90
N THR A 518 -4.09 0.02 -34.04
CA THR A 518 -3.49 1.35 -34.19
C THR A 518 -2.03 1.31 -33.77
N GLN A 519 -1.20 2.15 -34.39
CA GLN A 519 0.23 2.26 -34.11
C GLN A 519 0.56 3.68 -33.66
N ALA A 520 1.37 3.81 -32.61
CA ALA A 520 2.01 5.05 -32.21
C ALA A 520 3.50 4.94 -32.50
N LEU A 521 4.03 5.83 -33.34
CA LEU A 521 5.42 5.80 -33.82
C LEU A 521 6.24 6.98 -33.27
N CYS A 522 7.55 6.76 -33.14
CA CYS A 522 8.58 7.77 -32.85
C CYS A 522 8.36 8.61 -31.57
N PHE A 523 8.00 7.98 -30.44
CA PHE A 523 7.76 8.67 -29.16
C PHE A 523 8.84 8.42 -28.10
N HIS A 524 8.92 9.29 -27.09
CA HIS A 524 9.85 9.16 -25.95
C HIS A 524 9.35 10.05 -24.79
N PRO A 525 9.35 9.58 -23.52
CA PRO A 525 9.77 8.26 -23.02
C PRO A 525 8.83 7.12 -23.45
N ASP A 526 9.17 5.90 -23.07
CA ASP A 526 8.53 4.61 -23.41
C ASP A 526 7.10 4.41 -22.88
N ILE A 527 6.71 5.09 -21.81
CA ILE A 527 5.37 4.96 -21.22
C ILE A 527 4.32 5.64 -22.14
N ILE A 528 3.45 4.83 -22.74
CA ILE A 528 2.30 5.25 -23.55
C ILE A 528 1.05 4.44 -23.18
N THR A 529 -0.14 5.05 -23.20
CA THR A 529 -1.39 4.37 -22.88
C THR A 529 -2.41 4.53 -24.00
N PHE A 530 -3.00 3.41 -24.41
CA PHE A 530 -4.11 3.36 -25.38
C PHE A 530 -5.40 3.04 -24.61
N ARG A 531 -6.48 3.78 -24.88
CA ARG A 531 -7.83 3.49 -24.33
C ARG A 531 -8.83 3.42 -25.47
N TRP A 532 -9.54 2.30 -25.60
CA TRP A 532 -10.53 2.07 -26.64
C TRP A 532 -11.95 2.31 -26.12
N PHE A 533 -12.84 2.78 -26.99
CA PHE A 533 -14.20 3.19 -26.67
C PHE A 533 -15.16 2.87 -27.83
N CYS A 534 -16.45 2.70 -27.51
CA CYS A 534 -17.52 2.37 -28.45
C CYS A 534 -18.79 3.20 -28.14
N GLN A 535 -19.60 3.51 -29.15
CA GLN A 535 -20.81 4.31 -28.98
C GLN A 535 -22.03 3.45 -28.59
N GLY A 536 -22.44 3.48 -27.32
CA GLY A 536 -23.70 2.86 -26.86
C GLY A 536 -23.75 2.48 -25.39
N GLY A 537 -22.58 2.37 -24.73
CA GLY A 537 -22.45 1.92 -23.35
C GLY A 537 -21.05 1.33 -23.13
N GLU A 538 -20.72 1.02 -21.88
CA GLU A 538 -19.41 0.48 -21.53
C GLU A 538 -19.30 -1.01 -21.92
N LEU A 539 -18.86 -1.26 -23.15
CA LEU A 539 -18.31 -2.57 -23.52
C LEU A 539 -17.00 -2.75 -22.76
N SER A 540 -16.92 -3.77 -21.91
CA SER A 540 -15.69 -4.17 -21.23
C SER A 540 -14.65 -4.57 -22.30
N PRO A 541 -13.60 -3.76 -22.52
CA PRO A 541 -12.70 -4.00 -23.63
C PRO A 541 -11.90 -5.27 -23.34
N VAL A 542 -12.10 -6.32 -24.14
CA VAL A 542 -11.26 -7.52 -24.11
C VAL A 542 -9.81 -7.06 -24.20
N ALA A 543 -9.06 -7.31 -23.14
CA ALA A 543 -7.85 -6.55 -22.82
C ALA A 543 -6.92 -6.39 -24.02
N SER A 544 -6.59 -5.13 -24.35
CA SER A 544 -5.60 -4.85 -25.38
C SER A 544 -4.24 -5.33 -24.87
N GLN A 545 -3.88 -6.57 -25.16
CA GLN A 545 -2.50 -7.02 -25.10
C GLN A 545 -1.70 -6.12 -26.02
N ALA A 546 -0.98 -5.16 -25.42
CA ALA A 546 -0.03 -4.33 -26.11
C ALA A 546 1.07 -5.26 -26.64
N LEU A 547 1.03 -5.53 -27.94
CA LEU A 547 2.03 -6.35 -28.62
C LEU A 547 3.32 -5.53 -28.76
N SER A 548 4.05 -5.49 -27.65
CA SER A 548 5.49 -5.28 -27.49
C SER A 548 6.18 -4.16 -28.30
N ALA A 549 6.81 -3.24 -27.57
CA ALA A 549 8.12 -2.73 -27.95
C ALA A 549 8.96 -2.29 -26.74
N PRO A 550 9.67 -3.21 -26.07
CA PRO A 550 10.54 -2.87 -24.94
C PRO A 550 11.94 -2.39 -25.37
N ARG A 551 12.18 -2.14 -26.67
CA ARG A 551 13.47 -1.65 -27.19
C ARG A 551 13.26 -0.44 -28.11
N PRO A 552 13.97 0.67 -27.88
CA PRO A 552 13.94 1.81 -28.78
C PRO A 552 14.72 1.53 -30.07
N ASP A 553 14.51 2.36 -31.09
CA ASP A 553 15.32 2.39 -32.30
C ASP A 553 16.74 2.94 -32.05
N THR A 554 17.57 2.94 -33.11
CA THR A 554 18.96 3.45 -33.05
C THR A 554 19.06 4.95 -32.75
N GLN A 555 17.97 5.71 -32.83
CA GLN A 555 17.91 7.13 -32.49
C GLN A 555 17.34 7.36 -31.07
N GLY A 556 16.84 6.30 -30.42
CA GLY A 556 16.31 6.33 -29.06
C GLY A 556 14.79 6.51 -28.96
N PHE A 557 14.03 6.44 -30.07
CA PHE A 557 12.58 6.51 -30.03
C PHE A 557 11.92 5.14 -29.85
N PHE A 558 10.73 5.14 -29.25
CA PHE A 558 9.86 3.99 -29.10
C PHE A 558 8.72 4.03 -30.13
N SER A 559 8.18 2.87 -30.46
CA SER A 559 7.02 2.69 -31.33
C SER A 559 6.19 1.52 -30.80
N ALA A 560 4.87 1.65 -30.67
CA ALA A 560 4.01 0.65 -30.02
C ALA A 560 2.71 0.44 -30.80
N MET A 561 2.18 -0.78 -30.75
CA MET A 561 0.90 -1.15 -31.36
C MET A 561 -0.12 -1.53 -30.28
N SER A 562 -1.36 -1.09 -30.45
CA SER A 562 -2.51 -1.55 -29.67
C SER A 562 -3.53 -2.21 -30.58
N GLN A 563 -4.11 -3.31 -30.10
CA GLN A 563 -5.17 -4.06 -30.76
C GLN A 563 -6.41 -4.13 -29.85
N CYS A 564 -7.59 -4.07 -30.44
CA CYS A 564 -8.89 -4.27 -29.81
C CYS A 564 -9.67 -5.29 -30.64
N LYS A 565 -10.46 -6.16 -29.99
CA LYS A 565 -11.26 -7.20 -30.66
C LYS A 565 -12.72 -7.00 -30.27
N LEU A 566 -13.59 -6.85 -31.27
CA LEU A 566 -15.03 -6.62 -31.08
C LEU A 566 -15.85 -7.61 -31.93
N PRO A 567 -17.01 -8.10 -31.44
CA PRO A 567 -17.93 -8.89 -32.23
C PRO A 567 -18.42 -8.13 -33.49
N ARG A 568 -18.49 -8.82 -34.64
CA ARG A 568 -18.95 -8.24 -35.91
C ARG A 568 -20.35 -7.63 -35.79
N ALA A 569 -21.26 -8.28 -35.06
CA ALA A 569 -22.63 -7.83 -34.84
C ALA A 569 -22.73 -6.45 -34.16
N GLU A 570 -21.77 -6.09 -33.30
CA GLU A 570 -21.75 -4.77 -32.63
C GLU A 570 -21.29 -3.65 -33.56
N LEU A 571 -20.48 -3.97 -34.58
CA LEU A 571 -20.01 -3.03 -35.60
C LEU A 571 -21.05 -2.80 -36.70
N GLU A 572 -21.81 -3.85 -37.05
CA GLU A 572 -22.85 -3.80 -38.10
C GLU A 572 -24.15 -3.14 -37.62
N HIS A 573 -24.37 -3.00 -36.31
CA HIS A 573 -25.57 -2.39 -35.72
C HIS A 573 -25.59 -0.85 -35.87
N GLY A 574 -25.82 -0.37 -37.10
CA GLY A 574 -26.09 1.05 -37.38
C GLY A 574 -24.85 1.94 -37.58
N GLY A 575 -23.69 1.37 -37.88
CA GLY A 575 -22.46 2.13 -38.17
C GLY A 575 -21.77 2.64 -36.91
N THR A 576 -21.73 1.80 -35.88
CA THR A 576 -21.17 2.07 -34.55
C THR A 576 -19.80 2.74 -34.62
N LYS A 577 -19.64 3.87 -33.92
CA LYS A 577 -18.36 4.56 -33.79
C LYS A 577 -17.47 3.84 -32.78
N VAL A 578 -16.24 3.56 -33.20
CA VAL A 578 -15.17 3.06 -32.33
C VAL A 578 -14.02 4.06 -32.37
N TRP A 579 -13.50 4.45 -31.20
CA TRP A 579 -12.36 5.36 -31.12
C TRP A 579 -11.32 4.92 -30.10
N VAL A 580 -10.08 5.31 -30.35
CA VAL A 580 -8.94 5.10 -29.44
C VAL A 580 -8.37 6.44 -29.02
N SER A 581 -8.08 6.58 -27.73
CA SER A 581 -7.47 7.76 -27.11
C SER A 581 -6.08 7.43 -26.59
N VAL A 582 -5.06 8.03 -27.21
CA VAL A 582 -3.65 7.78 -26.93
C VAL A 582 -3.09 8.86 -26.02
N HIS A 583 -2.62 8.45 -24.84
CA HIS A 583 -2.10 9.31 -23.79
C HIS A 583 -0.58 9.14 -23.68
N HIS A 584 0.14 10.26 -23.62
CA HIS A 584 1.60 10.28 -23.53
C HIS A 584 2.08 11.61 -22.92
N ILE A 585 3.13 11.57 -22.09
CA ILE A 585 3.66 12.74 -21.36
C ILE A 585 4.24 13.85 -22.26
N ALA A 586 4.56 13.55 -23.52
CA ALA A 586 4.98 14.57 -24.51
C ALA A 586 3.81 15.33 -25.15
N LEU A 587 2.56 14.90 -24.94
CA LEU A 587 1.37 15.57 -25.46
C LEU A 587 0.89 16.70 -24.53
N LYS A 588 0.01 17.58 -25.04
CA LYS A 588 -0.78 18.51 -24.21
C LYS A 588 -2.20 18.00 -23.98
N HIS A 589 -2.76 17.33 -24.98
CA HIS A 589 -4.06 16.67 -24.97
C HIS A 589 -3.88 15.30 -25.63
N PRO A 590 -4.63 14.26 -25.24
CA PRO A 590 -4.52 12.94 -25.86
C PRO A 590 -4.89 13.00 -27.35
N ILE A 591 -4.26 12.15 -28.16
CA ILE A 591 -4.60 12.02 -29.58
C ILE A 591 -5.73 11.01 -29.71
N THR A 592 -6.87 11.43 -30.27
CA THR A 592 -7.99 10.55 -30.58
C THR A 592 -8.01 10.17 -32.06
N ARG A 593 -8.34 8.90 -32.34
CA ARG A 593 -8.62 8.39 -33.68
C ARG A 593 -9.98 7.68 -33.67
N GLU A 594 -10.85 8.00 -34.63
CA GLU A 594 -12.21 7.45 -34.77
C GLU A 594 -12.28 6.64 -36.07
N THR A 595 -13.00 5.52 -36.03
CA THR A 595 -13.45 4.78 -37.21
C THR A 595 -14.89 4.30 -37.01
N ARG A 596 -15.49 3.72 -38.05
CA ARG A 596 -16.84 3.14 -38.00
C ARG A 596 -16.82 1.71 -38.51
N GLY A 597 -17.74 0.89 -38.01
CA GLY A 597 -17.97 -0.45 -38.56
C GLY A 597 -18.40 -0.41 -40.03
N PRO A 598 -18.15 -1.49 -40.79
CA PRO A 598 -18.66 -1.59 -42.16
C PRO A 598 -20.19 -1.58 -42.16
N GLU A 599 -20.78 -0.78 -43.04
CA GLU A 599 -22.25 -0.75 -43.21
C GLU A 599 -22.74 -2.06 -43.83
N SER A 600 -23.80 -2.64 -43.25
CA SER A 600 -24.49 -3.79 -43.85
C SER A 600 -24.93 -3.47 -45.28
N LYS A 601 -24.53 -4.31 -46.24
CA LYS A 601 -24.97 -4.22 -47.64
C LYS A 601 -26.47 -4.54 -47.84
N SER A 602 -27.22 -4.90 -46.80
CA SER A 602 -28.65 -5.26 -46.93
C SER A 602 -29.56 -4.07 -47.27
N THR A 603 -29.15 -2.82 -46.99
CA THR A 603 -30.02 -1.64 -47.15
C THR A 603 -30.04 -1.09 -48.59
N ALA A 604 -29.13 -1.51 -49.47
CA ALA A 604 -29.07 -1.04 -50.86
C ALA A 604 -30.08 -1.71 -51.81
N LEU A 605 -30.72 -2.81 -51.39
CA LEU A 605 -31.63 -3.61 -52.23
C LEU A 605 -33.13 -3.44 -51.92
N GLN A 606 -33.50 -2.58 -50.95
CA GLN A 606 -34.90 -2.24 -50.64
C GLN A 606 -35.40 -0.95 -51.33
N ALA A 607 -34.58 -0.31 -52.18
CA ALA A 607 -34.99 0.84 -52.99
C ALA A 607 -35.56 0.47 -54.38
N TYR A 608 -35.75 -0.82 -54.67
CA TYR A 608 -36.37 -1.33 -55.90
C TYR A 608 -37.27 -2.54 -55.60
N ARG A 609 -38.45 -2.27 -55.01
CA ARG A 609 -39.63 -3.13 -55.08
C ARG A 609 -40.91 -2.33 -54.80
#